data_AF-A0A964HBV5-F1
#
_entry.id   AF-A0A964HBV5-F1
#
_cell.length_a   1.000
_cell.length_b   1.000
_cell.length_c   1.000
_cell.angle_alpha   90.00
_cell.angle_beta   90.00
_cell.angle_gamma   90.00
#
_symmetry.space_group_name_H-M   'P 1'
#
loop_
_entity.id
_entity.type
_entity.pdbx_description
1 polymer ?
#
loop_
_entity_poly.entity_id
_entity_poly.type
_entity_poly.pdbx_seq_one_letter_code
_entity_poly.pdbx_strand_id
1 'polypeptide(L)'
;MKKPVFIAVSAVLVLAAALCAFLALRPALSPRAPATDELKVRCELIAKNLGRGLSDPLANRDDLSLSEQLAQARADFPEVAEVIVVDLRDNVVAASDEARAGAALRLPEGVAKLAGQAS
;
A
#
# COMPACT_ATOMS: atom_id res chain seq x y z
N MET A 1 -59.76 25.21 -2.09
CA MET A 1 -58.96 24.68 -0.95
C MET A 1 -57.85 23.79 -1.51
N LYS A 2 -56.62 24.30 -1.69
CA LYS A 2 -55.47 23.56 -2.31
C LYS A 2 -54.14 23.80 -1.56
N LYS A 3 -54.21 24.04 -0.25
CA LYS A 3 -53.04 24.35 0.60
C LYS A 3 -52.31 23.13 1.24
N PRO A 4 -52.92 21.95 1.48
CA PRO A 4 -52.22 20.91 2.26
C PRO A 4 -51.13 20.17 1.47
N VAL A 5 -51.28 20.05 0.15
CA VAL A 5 -50.34 19.29 -0.70
C VAL A 5 -48.99 20.02 -0.85
N PHE A 6 -49.01 21.37 -0.93
CA PHE A 6 -47.79 22.15 -1.08
C PHE A 6 -46.90 22.10 0.18
N ILE A 7 -47.51 22.03 1.36
CA ILE A 7 -46.78 21.95 2.64
C ILE A 7 -46.13 20.58 2.80
N ALA A 8 -46.82 19.51 2.40
CA ALA A 8 -46.28 18.14 2.44
C ALA A 8 -45.06 17.96 1.51
N VAL A 9 -45.13 18.50 0.29
CA VAL A 9 -44.01 18.41 -0.67
C VAL A 9 -42.79 19.21 -0.19
N SER A 10 -43.00 20.40 0.39
CA SER A 10 -41.91 21.22 0.94
C SER A 10 -41.23 20.55 2.14
N ALA A 11 -42.00 19.93 3.04
CA ALA A 11 -41.44 19.23 4.21
C ALA A 11 -40.58 18.01 3.82
N VAL A 12 -41.02 17.24 2.82
CA VAL A 12 -40.25 16.09 2.31
C VAL A 12 -38.93 16.55 1.67
N LEU A 13 -38.94 17.68 0.96
CA LEU A 13 -37.75 18.22 0.32
C LEU A 13 -36.70 18.69 1.35
N VAL A 14 -37.15 19.34 2.42
CA VAL A 14 -36.26 19.79 3.51
C VAL A 14 -35.67 18.61 4.27
N LEU A 15 -36.46 17.56 4.51
CA LEU A 15 -35.99 16.34 5.16
C LEU A 15 -34.93 15.61 4.33
N ALA A 16 -35.13 15.53 3.00
CA ALA A 16 -34.17 14.95 2.07
C ALA A 16 -32.85 15.75 2.04
N ALA A 17 -32.93 17.08 2.02
CA ALA A 17 -31.75 17.95 2.05
C ALA A 17 -30.96 17.80 3.36
N ALA A 18 -31.65 17.70 4.50
CA ALA A 18 -31.02 17.48 5.80
C ALA A 18 -30.35 16.10 5.89
N LEU A 19 -30.97 15.06 5.31
CA LEU A 19 -30.39 13.71 5.26
C LEU A 19 -29.15 13.67 4.36
N CYS A 20 -29.17 14.33 3.20
CA CYS A 20 -28.02 14.46 2.32
C CYS A 20 -26.87 15.23 2.99
N ALA A 21 -27.17 16.31 3.70
CA ALA A 21 -26.17 17.05 4.47
C ALA A 21 -25.58 16.18 5.60
N PHE A 22 -26.43 15.44 6.32
CA PHE A 22 -25.97 14.55 7.39
C PHE A 22 -25.08 13.41 6.89
N LEU A 23 -25.42 12.80 5.75
CA LEU A 23 -24.61 11.76 5.12
C LEU A 23 -23.30 12.33 4.54
N ALA A 24 -23.31 13.56 4.02
CA ALA A 24 -22.13 14.26 3.52
C ALA A 24 -21.17 14.72 4.63
N LEU A 25 -21.66 14.90 5.87
CA LEU A 25 -20.82 15.23 7.04
C LEU A 25 -20.27 14.00 7.78
N ARG A 26 -20.75 12.78 7.50
CA ARG A 26 -20.21 11.54 8.11
C ARG A 26 -18.73 11.24 7.85
N PRO A 27 -18.08 11.58 6.72
CA PRO A 27 -16.68 11.23 6.52
C PRO A 27 -15.71 12.00 7.44
N ALA A 28 -16.18 13.01 8.19
CA ALA A 28 -15.34 13.82 9.08
C ALA A 28 -15.25 13.30 10.54
N LEU A 29 -16.04 12.29 10.93
CA LEU A 29 -16.13 11.80 12.31
C LEU A 29 -15.60 10.38 12.54
N SER A 30 -14.99 9.76 11.52
CA SER A 30 -14.23 8.53 11.73
C SER A 30 -12.82 8.88 12.22
N PRO A 31 -12.43 8.53 13.46
CA PRO A 31 -11.03 8.64 13.89
C PRO A 31 -10.19 7.72 12.99
N ARG A 32 -9.43 8.31 12.08
CA ARG A 32 -8.56 7.61 11.14
C ARG A 32 -7.23 7.26 11.82
N ALA A 33 -7.18 6.13 12.52
CA ALA A 33 -5.95 5.37 12.84
C ALA A 33 -6.35 4.00 13.42
N PRO A 34 -6.21 2.90 12.65
CA PRO A 34 -5.06 1.98 12.85
C PRO A 34 -4.58 1.24 11.57
N ALA A 35 -5.02 1.65 10.38
CA ALA A 35 -4.75 0.91 9.13
C ALA A 35 -3.25 0.75 8.77
N THR A 36 -2.38 1.62 9.30
CA THR A 36 -0.94 1.62 9.02
C THR A 36 -0.18 0.47 9.68
N ASP A 37 -0.62 -0.02 10.84
CA ASP A 37 0.10 -1.08 11.54
C ASP A 37 -0.20 -2.45 10.94
N GLU A 38 -1.44 -2.67 10.50
CA GLU A 38 -1.81 -3.90 9.79
C GLU A 38 -1.10 -4.03 8.44
N LEU A 39 -1.00 -2.92 7.69
CA LEU A 39 -0.31 -2.89 6.40
C LEU A 39 1.18 -3.20 6.55
N LYS A 40 1.84 -2.66 7.60
CA LYS A 40 3.22 -2.99 7.93
C LYS A 40 3.41 -4.49 8.20
N VAL A 41 2.56 -5.07 9.06
CA VAL A 41 2.62 -6.50 9.41
C VAL A 41 2.44 -7.36 8.15
N ARG A 42 1.53 -6.99 7.26
CA ARG A 42 1.33 -7.69 5.97
C ARG A 42 2.57 -7.57 5.08
N CYS A 43 3.13 -6.37 4.92
CA CYS A 43 4.36 -6.17 4.14
C CYS A 43 5.53 -7.00 4.70
N GLU A 44 5.69 -7.08 6.02
CA GLU A 44 6.71 -7.92 6.66
C GLU A 44 6.50 -9.41 6.36
N LEU A 45 5.26 -9.89 6.43
CA LEU A 45 4.91 -11.27 6.11
C LEU A 45 5.23 -11.60 4.64
N ILE A 46 4.85 -10.71 3.72
CA ILE A 46 5.11 -10.83 2.29
C ILE A 46 6.62 -10.87 2.05
N ALA A 47 7.37 -9.92 2.60
CA ALA A 47 8.83 -9.86 2.46
C ALA A 47 9.51 -11.14 2.98
N LYS A 48 9.04 -11.69 4.11
CA LYS A 48 9.59 -12.93 4.68
C LYS A 48 9.32 -14.16 3.81
N ASN A 49 8.10 -14.28 3.28
CA ASN A 49 7.74 -15.39 2.41
C ASN A 49 8.47 -15.31 1.08
N LEU A 50 8.55 -14.11 0.51
CA LEU A 50 9.28 -13.86 -0.73
C LEU A 50 10.78 -14.13 -0.56
N GLY A 51 11.39 -13.69 0.55
CA GLY A 51 12.80 -13.97 0.85
C GLY A 51 13.13 -15.47 0.92
N ARG A 52 12.18 -16.32 1.33
CA ARG A 52 12.33 -17.78 1.25
C ARG A 52 12.28 -18.28 -0.18
N GLY A 53 11.31 -17.83 -0.98
CA GLY A 53 11.16 -18.23 -2.39
C GLY A 53 12.33 -17.80 -3.27
N LEU A 54 12.90 -16.61 -3.01
CA LEU A 54 14.02 -16.06 -3.76
C LEU A 54 15.39 -16.67 -3.38
N SER A 55 15.47 -17.47 -2.32
CA SER A 55 16.76 -17.98 -1.82
C SER A 55 17.52 -18.84 -2.84
N ASP A 56 16.83 -19.80 -3.47
CA ASP A 56 17.43 -20.67 -4.50
C ASP A 56 17.78 -19.90 -5.79
N PRO A 57 16.89 -19.07 -6.37
CA PRO A 57 17.23 -18.22 -7.52
C PRO A 57 18.41 -17.29 -7.26
N LEU A 58 18.48 -16.67 -6.07
CA LEU A 58 19.61 -15.81 -5.68
C LEU A 58 20.91 -16.59 -5.60
N ALA A 59 20.90 -17.80 -5.01
CA ALA A 59 22.09 -18.64 -4.89
C ALA A 59 22.60 -19.11 -6.27
N ASN A 60 21.68 -19.39 -7.20
CA ASN A 60 21.99 -19.88 -8.54
C ASN A 60 22.22 -18.76 -9.57
N ARG A 61 22.00 -17.49 -9.20
CA ARG A 61 22.01 -16.33 -10.12
C ARG A 61 21.04 -16.52 -11.28
N ASP A 62 19.86 -17.03 -10.98
CA ASP A 62 18.79 -17.22 -11.95
C ASP A 62 17.95 -15.94 -12.06
N ASP A 63 18.45 -14.99 -12.87
CA ASP A 63 17.85 -13.67 -13.04
C ASP A 63 16.42 -13.73 -13.60
N LEU A 64 16.12 -14.75 -14.43
CA LEU A 64 14.78 -14.95 -14.99
C LEU A 64 13.79 -15.34 -13.88
N SER A 65 14.15 -16.35 -13.09
CA SER A 65 13.30 -16.80 -11.98
C SER A 65 13.10 -15.68 -10.94
N LEU A 66 14.14 -14.87 -10.67
CA LEU A 66 14.02 -13.69 -9.81
C LEU A 66 13.01 -12.68 -10.36
N SER A 67 13.11 -12.34 -11.64
CA SER A 67 12.20 -11.39 -12.29
C SER A 67 10.75 -11.87 -12.27
N GLU A 68 10.51 -13.15 -12.59
CA GLU A 68 9.17 -13.74 -12.58
C GLU A 68 8.56 -13.73 -11.17
N GLN A 69 9.32 -14.14 -10.16
CA GLN A 69 8.82 -14.16 -8.77
C GLN A 69 8.55 -12.75 -8.23
N LEU A 70 9.35 -11.76 -8.59
CA LEU A 70 9.13 -10.36 -8.20
C LEU A 70 7.90 -9.76 -8.90
N ALA A 71 7.71 -10.06 -10.19
CA ALA A 71 6.53 -9.65 -10.93
C ALA A 71 5.27 -10.31 -10.35
N GLN A 72 5.34 -11.60 -10.03
CA GLN A 72 4.24 -12.34 -9.43
C GLN A 72 3.87 -11.80 -8.05
N ALA A 73 4.86 -11.49 -7.20
CA ALA A 73 4.60 -10.89 -5.89
C ALA A 73 3.83 -9.56 -5.99
N ARG A 74 4.11 -8.74 -7.01
CA ARG A 74 3.39 -7.49 -7.25
C ARG A 74 1.96 -7.72 -7.77
N ALA A 75 1.73 -8.80 -8.53
CA ALA A 75 0.40 -9.19 -8.97
C ALA A 75 -0.45 -9.77 -7.83
N ASP A 76 0.15 -10.59 -6.97
CA ASP A 76 -0.51 -11.24 -5.84
C ASP A 76 -0.85 -10.25 -4.71
N PHE A 77 -0.03 -9.22 -4.53
CA PHE A 77 -0.19 -8.22 -3.48
C PHE A 77 -0.28 -6.80 -4.07
N PRO A 78 -1.46 -6.41 -4.61
CA PRO A 78 -1.63 -5.10 -5.26
C PRO A 78 -1.44 -3.91 -4.31
N GLU A 79 -1.52 -4.11 -2.99
CA GLU A 79 -1.17 -3.11 -1.97
C GLU A 79 0.34 -2.83 -1.87
N VAL A 80 1.19 -3.70 -2.39
CA VAL A 80 2.64 -3.53 -2.41
C VAL A 80 3.03 -2.69 -3.61
N ALA A 81 3.48 -1.46 -3.34
CA ALA A 81 3.89 -0.54 -4.39
C ALA A 81 5.14 -1.04 -5.15
N GLU A 82 6.10 -1.59 -4.42
CA GLU A 82 7.41 -1.98 -4.93
C GLU A 82 8.05 -3.07 -4.07
N VAL A 83 8.78 -3.98 -4.70
CA VAL A 83 9.65 -4.96 -4.05
C VAL A 83 11.08 -4.71 -4.49
N ILE A 84 11.99 -4.59 -3.52
CA ILE A 84 13.42 -4.39 -3.76
C ILE A 84 14.19 -5.45 -2.98
N VAL A 85 15.09 -6.15 -3.67
CA VAL A 85 16.04 -7.09 -3.07
C VAL A 85 17.40 -6.40 -3.05
N VAL A 86 18.01 -6.35 -1.87
CA VAL A 86 19.32 -5.73 -1.68
C VAL A 86 20.33 -6.73 -1.12
N ASP A 87 21.60 -6.55 -1.48
CA ASP A 87 22.69 -7.26 -0.83
C ASP A 87 23.02 -6.66 0.55
N LEU A 88 23.93 -7.31 1.28
CA LEU A 88 24.42 -6.84 2.59
C LEU A 88 25.20 -5.51 2.52
N ARG A 89 25.44 -4.97 1.32
CA ARG A 89 26.13 -3.71 1.06
C ARG A 89 25.15 -2.63 0.57
N ASP A 90 23.85 -2.85 0.70
CA ASP A 90 22.77 -1.96 0.25
C ASP A 90 22.71 -1.73 -1.28
N ASN A 91 23.25 -2.63 -2.10
CA ASN A 91 23.09 -2.58 -3.56
C ASN A 91 21.80 -3.29 -3.97
N VAL A 92 21.04 -2.69 -4.88
CA VAL A 92 19.85 -3.35 -5.44
C VAL A 92 20.28 -4.44 -6.41
N VAL A 93 20.03 -5.69 -6.03
CA VAL A 93 20.35 -6.87 -6.86
C VAL A 93 19.18 -7.29 -7.73
N ALA A 94 17.95 -7.00 -7.30
CA ALA A 94 16.74 -7.23 -8.10
C ALA A 94 15.62 -6.31 -7.60
N ALA A 95 14.70 -5.92 -8.48
CA ALA A 95 13.56 -5.09 -8.13
C ALA A 95 12.35 -5.44 -9.02
N SER A 96 11.14 -5.27 -8.49
CA SER A 96 9.90 -5.41 -9.27
C SER A 96 9.70 -4.27 -10.28
N ASP A 97 10.40 -3.15 -10.07
CA ASP A 97 10.56 -2.09 -11.06
C ASP A 97 11.95 -2.22 -11.68
N GLU A 98 12.01 -2.71 -12.92
CA GLU A 98 13.26 -2.97 -13.64
C GLU A 98 14.14 -1.72 -13.76
N ALA A 99 13.56 -0.51 -13.73
CA ALA A 99 14.30 0.74 -13.77
C ALA A 99 15.22 0.95 -12.54
N ARG A 100 14.99 0.19 -11.46
CA ARG A 100 15.78 0.25 -10.22
C ARG A 100 16.83 -0.84 -10.09
N ALA A 101 16.82 -1.88 -10.94
CA ALA A 101 17.80 -2.94 -10.89
C ALA A 101 19.21 -2.39 -11.16
N GLY A 102 20.18 -2.70 -10.28
CA GLY A 102 21.56 -2.19 -10.36
C GLY A 102 21.76 -0.76 -9.83
N ALA A 103 20.73 -0.11 -9.32
CA ALA A 103 20.87 1.18 -8.62
C ALA A 103 21.35 0.98 -7.18
N ALA A 104 22.04 1.98 -6.62
CA ALA A 104 22.22 2.06 -5.17
C ALA A 104 20.86 2.28 -4.50
N LEU A 105 20.57 1.59 -3.39
CA LEU A 105 19.33 1.79 -2.65
C LEU A 105 19.24 3.25 -2.18
N ARG A 106 18.31 4.01 -2.76
CA ARG A 106 17.92 5.33 -2.27
C ARG A 106 16.65 5.19 -1.45
N LEU A 107 16.82 5.22 -0.13
CA LEU A 107 15.68 5.28 0.77
C LEU A 107 14.93 6.61 0.59
N PRO A 108 13.59 6.62 0.63
CA PRO A 108 12.81 7.85 0.66
C PRO A 108 13.24 8.75 1.82
N GLU A 109 13.15 10.07 1.62
CA GLU A 109 13.46 11.04 2.68
C GLU A 109 12.63 10.73 3.94
N GLY A 110 13.30 10.70 5.10
CA GLY A 110 12.68 10.38 6.39
C GLY A 110 12.78 8.92 6.83
N VAL A 111 13.24 8.00 5.97
CA VAL A 111 13.55 6.62 6.37
C VAL A 111 15.02 6.52 6.81
N ALA A 112 15.25 6.53 8.12
CA ALA A 112 16.59 6.32 8.66
C ALA A 112 17.01 4.85 8.46
N LYS A 113 18.24 4.62 8.00
CA LYS A 113 18.86 3.29 8.11
C LYS A 113 18.83 2.89 9.58
N LEU A 114 18.32 1.69 9.89
CA LEU A 114 18.43 1.13 11.23
C LEU A 114 19.92 1.06 11.57
N ALA A 115 20.33 1.86 12.57
CA ALA A 115 21.72 1.91 13.02
C ALA A 115 22.14 0.51 13.47
N GLY A 116 22.97 -0.15 12.67
CA GLY A 116 23.34 -1.54 12.94
C GLY A 116 24.44 -2.15 12.08
N GLN A 117 24.83 -1.57 10.95
CA GLN A 117 25.97 -2.07 10.17
C GLN A 117 26.77 -0.93 9.54
N ALA A 118 27.72 -0.41 10.31
CA ALA A 118 28.94 0.21 9.82
C ALA A 118 30.08 -0.25 10.73
N SER A 119 30.71 -1.37 10.38
CA SER A 119 32.04 -1.78 10.81
C SER A 119 32.57 -2.80 9.81
#